data_AF-A0A5C3NTA7-F1
#
_entry.id   AF-A0A5C3NTA7-F1
#
_cell.length_a   1.000
_cell.length_b   1.000
_cell.length_c   1.000
_cell.angle_alpha   90.00
_cell.angle_beta   90.00
_cell.angle_gamma   90.00
#
_symmetry.space_group_name_H-M   'P 1'
#
loop_
_entity.id
_entity.type
_entity.pdbx_description
1 polymer ?
#
loop_
_entity_poly.entity_id
_entity_poly.type
_entity_poly.pdbx_seq_one_letter_code
_entity_poly.pdbx_strand_id
1 'polypeptide(L)'
;MPKGRAKKLVPKYIGPYKIVEAHPETSSYTLELSADLVERGVHPTFHVDLLRRHEPNDDALFPHRDSRAYYDMGVDEEQEWLVDEIVGHRWVDGAVQLHVRWTHGDTTWKWYRDCSELSAVDEYFRLQGVKHWRSLPRKPED
;
A
#
# COMPACT_ATOMS: atom_id res chain seq x y z
N MET A 1 -8.23 4.74 -2.68
CA MET A 1 -8.76 3.41 -2.26
C MET A 1 -8.18 2.37 -3.20
N PRO A 2 -7.14 1.66 -2.75
CA PRO A 2 -6.38 0.75 -3.60
C PRO A 2 -7.23 -0.45 -4.02
N LYS A 3 -7.04 -0.90 -5.28
CA LYS A 3 -7.73 -2.08 -5.84
C LYS A 3 -7.28 -3.34 -5.08
N GLY A 4 -8.25 -4.14 -4.62
CA GLY A 4 -8.01 -5.41 -3.92
C GLY A 4 -8.28 -5.38 -2.40
N ARG A 5 -8.51 -4.20 -1.80
CA ARG A 5 -8.91 -4.11 -0.39
C ARG A 5 -10.42 -4.30 -0.26
N ALA A 6 -10.86 -5.32 0.46
CA ALA A 6 -12.28 -5.51 0.76
C ALA A 6 -12.80 -4.32 1.59
N LYS A 7 -13.73 -3.54 1.04
CA LYS A 7 -14.34 -2.35 1.72
C LYS A 7 -14.91 -2.66 3.10
N LYS A 8 -15.27 -3.92 3.37
CA LYS A 8 -15.90 -4.37 4.63
C LYS A 8 -14.93 -4.42 5.82
N LEU A 9 -13.62 -4.39 5.59
CA LEU A 9 -12.60 -4.50 6.65
C LEU A 9 -11.79 -3.22 6.86
N VAL A 10 -12.16 -2.12 6.19
CA VAL A 10 -11.49 -0.83 6.40
C VAL A 10 -12.09 -0.13 7.62
N PRO A 11 -11.28 0.29 8.60
CA PRO A 11 -11.77 1.07 9.73
C PRO A 11 -12.44 2.37 9.26
N LYS A 12 -13.52 2.76 9.95
CA LYS A 12 -14.29 3.97 9.62
C LYS A 12 -13.62 5.27 10.11
N TYR A 13 -12.84 5.19 11.18
CA TYR A 13 -12.14 6.32 11.81
C TYR A 13 -10.65 6.02 11.82
N ILE A 14 -9.80 7.03 11.71
CA ILE A 14 -8.34 6.90 11.73
C ILE A 14 -7.77 7.48 13.01
N GLY A 15 -6.81 6.76 13.61
CA GLY A 15 -5.90 7.25 14.63
C GLY A 15 -6.53 7.75 15.95
N PRO A 16 -5.80 7.67 17.07
CA PRO A 16 -5.96 8.62 18.14
C PRO A 16 -5.20 9.91 17.79
N TYR A 17 -5.90 11.03 17.66
CA TYR A 17 -5.28 12.35 17.56
C TYR A 17 -5.56 13.15 18.83
N LYS A 18 -4.58 13.93 19.26
CA LYS A 18 -4.78 14.84 20.39
C LYS A 18 -5.59 16.04 19.93
N ILE A 19 -6.50 16.50 20.78
CA ILE A 19 -7.21 17.76 20.58
C ILE A 19 -6.28 18.86 21.07
N VAL A 20 -5.95 19.79 20.18
CA VAL A 20 -5.12 20.98 20.46
C VAL A 20 -6.00 22.15 20.88
N GLU A 21 -7.16 22.30 20.24
CA GLU A 21 -8.07 23.41 20.48
C GLU A 21 -9.54 22.96 20.37
N ALA A 22 -10.41 23.58 21.16
CA ALA A 22 -11.84 23.33 21.15
C ALA A 22 -12.59 24.62 20.83
N HIS A 23 -13.52 24.54 19.87
CA HIS A 23 -14.41 25.62 19.42
C HIS A 23 -15.87 25.24 19.77
N PRO A 24 -16.27 25.30 21.05
CA PRO A 24 -17.60 24.87 21.49
C PRO A 24 -18.73 25.64 20.80
N GLU A 25 -18.50 26.88 20.38
CA GLU A 25 -19.45 27.72 19.67
C GLU A 25 -19.86 27.17 18.29
N THR A 26 -18.97 26.43 17.63
CA THR A 26 -19.23 25.76 16.35
C THR A 26 -19.19 24.24 16.46
N SER A 27 -19.12 23.71 17.69
CA SER A 27 -18.97 22.28 17.96
C SER A 27 -17.83 21.62 17.17
N SER A 28 -16.73 22.37 16.98
CA SER A 28 -15.57 21.94 16.20
C SER A 28 -14.32 21.82 17.07
N TYR A 29 -13.41 20.94 16.69
CA TYR A 29 -12.17 20.69 17.43
C TYR A 29 -11.00 20.60 16.46
N THR A 30 -9.87 21.18 16.85
CA THR A 30 -8.63 21.14 16.09
C THR A 30 -7.74 20.02 16.63
N LEU A 31 -7.31 19.12 15.74
CA LEU A 31 -6.52 17.95 16.05
C LEU A 31 -5.04 18.14 15.70
N GLU A 32 -4.16 17.53 16.48
CA GLU A 32 -2.73 17.37 16.16
C GLU A 32 -2.58 16.26 15.11
N LEU A 33 -2.77 16.60 13.83
CA LEU A 33 -2.61 15.67 12.72
C LEU A 33 -1.13 15.31 12.48
N SER A 34 -0.87 14.14 11.90
CA SER A 34 0.47 13.77 11.44
C SER A 34 0.90 14.64 10.25
N ALA A 35 2.22 14.82 10.07
CA ALA A 35 2.78 15.63 9.00
C ALA A 35 2.28 15.19 7.61
N ASP A 36 2.19 13.88 7.37
CA ASP A 36 1.74 13.31 6.08
C ASP A 36 0.31 13.73 5.71
N LEU A 37 -0.59 13.86 6.70
CA LEU A 37 -1.96 14.30 6.45
C LEU A 37 -2.04 15.79 6.16
N VAL A 38 -1.22 16.59 6.85
CA VAL A 38 -1.14 18.03 6.62
C VAL A 38 -0.55 18.32 5.24
N GLU A 39 0.50 17.61 4.83
CA GLU A 39 1.11 17.73 3.50
C GLU A 39 0.12 17.40 2.38
N ARG A 40 -0.78 16.45 2.62
CA ARG A 40 -1.87 16.09 1.69
C ARG A 40 -3.06 17.05 1.73
N GLY A 41 -2.98 18.14 2.49
CA GLY A 41 -3.99 19.19 2.55
C GLY A 41 -5.20 18.86 3.44
N VAL A 42 -5.09 17.90 4.35
CA VAL A 42 -6.17 17.61 5.30
C VAL A 42 -6.24 18.73 6.35
N HIS A 43 -7.43 19.33 6.49
CA HIS A 43 -7.67 20.38 7.46
C HIS A 43 -7.68 19.81 8.89
N PRO A 44 -6.99 20.43 9.88
CA PRO A 44 -6.89 19.88 11.23
C PRO A 44 -8.16 20.07 12.09
N THR A 45 -9.05 20.98 11.71
CA THR A 45 -10.29 21.26 12.43
C THR A 45 -11.48 20.47 11.87
N PHE A 46 -12.19 19.75 12.73
CA PHE A 46 -13.33 18.92 12.38
C PHE A 46 -14.53 19.18 13.31
N HIS A 47 -15.75 19.06 12.77
CA HIS A 47 -16.97 19.04 13.59
C HIS A 47 -17.04 17.77 14.45
N VAL A 48 -17.62 17.87 15.64
CA VAL A 48 -17.72 16.80 16.64
C VAL A 48 -18.32 15.49 16.09
N ASP A 49 -19.24 15.57 15.13
CA ASP A 49 -19.88 14.40 14.50
C ASP A 49 -18.90 13.50 13.72
N LEU A 50 -17.78 14.08 13.27
CA LEU A 50 -16.71 13.36 12.58
C LEU A 50 -15.69 12.75 13.56
N LEU A 51 -15.79 13.08 14.84
CA LEU A 51 -14.87 12.64 15.87
C LEU A 51 -15.45 11.47 16.68
N ARG A 52 -14.55 10.61 17.15
CA ARG A 52 -14.88 9.56 18.12
C ARG A 52 -13.85 9.57 19.22
N ARG A 53 -14.33 9.42 20.45
CA ARG A 53 -13.46 9.21 21.61
C ARG A 53 -12.64 7.94 21.36
N HIS A 54 -11.33 8.05 21.52
CA HIS A 54 -10.46 6.90 21.47
C HIS A 54 -10.64 6.04 22.73
N GLU A 55 -10.89 4.76 22.52
CA GLU A 55 -10.92 3.74 23.57
C GLU A 55 -9.64 2.90 23.43
N PRO A 56 -8.76 2.88 24.45
CA PRO A 56 -7.56 2.06 24.40
C PRO A 56 -7.91 0.56 24.34
N ASN A 57 -7.08 -0.23 23.66
CA ASN A 57 -7.23 -1.68 23.63
C ASN A 57 -7.02 -2.28 25.03
N ASP A 58 -7.82 -3.29 25.38
CA ASP A 58 -7.58 -4.12 26.55
C ASP A 58 -6.65 -5.28 26.15
N ASP A 59 -5.38 -5.18 26.52
CA ASP A 59 -4.36 -6.16 26.13
C ASP A 59 -4.50 -7.51 26.84
N ALA A 60 -5.26 -7.59 27.94
CA ALA A 60 -5.55 -8.85 28.62
C ALA A 60 -6.63 -9.64 27.89
N LEU A 61 -7.63 -8.94 27.33
CA LEU A 61 -8.72 -9.57 26.57
C LEU A 61 -8.39 -9.76 25.08
N PHE A 62 -7.56 -8.87 24.51
CA PHE A 62 -7.21 -8.88 23.09
C PHE A 62 -5.70 -8.75 22.86
N PRO A 63 -4.91 -9.75 23.29
CA PRO A 63 -3.48 -9.77 23.02
C PRO A 63 -3.25 -9.81 21.50
N HIS A 64 -2.33 -8.99 21.00
CA HIS A 64 -1.99 -8.80 19.57
C HIS A 64 -2.94 -7.94 18.74
N ARG A 65 -3.90 -7.22 19.34
CA ARG A 65 -4.71 -6.25 18.61
C ARG A 65 -3.96 -4.92 18.46
N ASP A 66 -3.09 -4.83 17.45
CA ASP A 66 -2.48 -3.55 17.08
C ASP A 66 -3.40 -2.77 16.13
N SER A 67 -4.02 -1.71 16.66
CA SER A 67 -4.88 -0.84 15.86
C SER A 67 -4.07 -0.03 14.84
N ARG A 68 -2.79 0.26 15.10
CA ARG A 68 -1.90 1.02 14.21
C ARG A 68 -1.64 0.30 12.89
N ALA A 69 -1.59 -1.04 12.89
CA ALA A 69 -1.42 -1.85 11.68
C ALA A 69 -2.53 -1.62 10.62
N TYR A 70 -3.69 -1.09 11.01
CA TYR A 70 -4.79 -0.78 10.10
C TYR A 70 -4.87 0.70 9.71
N TYR A 71 -4.18 1.58 10.44
CA TYR A 71 -4.28 3.04 10.32
C TYR A 71 -3.18 3.67 9.50
N ASP A 72 -2.58 2.90 8.60
CA ASP A 72 -1.65 3.44 7.64
C ASP A 72 -2.40 4.03 6.44
N MET A 73 -2.92 5.24 6.63
CA MET A 73 -3.29 6.15 5.54
C MET A 73 -2.23 7.25 5.38
N GLY A 74 -1.00 7.03 5.85
CA GLY A 74 0.15 7.94 5.70
C GLY A 74 1.29 7.33 4.90
N VAL A 75 1.41 6.00 4.93
CA VAL A 75 2.17 5.28 3.92
C VAL A 75 1.44 5.45 2.59
N ASP A 76 2.18 6.09 1.71
CA ASP A 76 1.89 6.30 0.31
C ASP A 76 1.06 5.13 -0.28
N GLU A 77 0.04 5.44 -1.09
CA GLU A 77 -0.54 4.38 -1.94
C GLU A 77 0.55 3.88 -2.93
N GLU A 78 1.64 4.65 -3.09
CA GLU A 78 2.96 4.30 -3.65
C GLU A 78 3.97 3.80 -2.59
N GLN A 79 3.51 3.15 -1.51
CA GLN A 79 4.24 1.96 -1.07
C GLN A 79 4.02 0.92 -2.17
N GLU A 80 4.62 1.23 -3.32
CA GLU A 80 5.23 0.34 -4.26
C GLU A 80 5.56 -0.90 -3.46
N TRP A 81 4.74 -1.93 -3.64
CA TRP A 81 5.03 -3.24 -3.12
C TRP A 81 6.45 -3.53 -3.56
N LEU A 82 7.41 -3.38 -2.65
CA LEU A 82 8.84 -3.43 -2.99
C LEU A 82 9.04 -4.77 -3.68
N VAL A 83 9.22 -4.71 -4.99
CA VAL A 83 9.53 -5.87 -5.78
C VAL A 83 10.97 -6.18 -5.44
N ASP A 84 11.17 -7.35 -4.84
CA ASP A 84 12.49 -7.84 -4.46
C ASP A 84 13.27 -8.15 -5.73
N GLU A 85 12.73 -9.02 -6.58
CA GLU A 85 13.32 -9.36 -7.87
C GLU A 85 12.32 -10.01 -8.84
N ILE A 86 12.68 -10.02 -10.13
CA ILE A 86 12.03 -10.88 -11.12
C ILE A 86 12.79 -12.20 -11.18
N VAL A 87 12.13 -13.29 -10.79
CA VAL A 87 12.75 -14.62 -10.70
C VAL A 87 12.64 -15.41 -12.00
N GLY A 88 11.80 -14.96 -12.93
CA GLY A 88 11.58 -15.65 -14.19
C GLY A 88 10.55 -14.97 -15.09
N HIS A 89 10.37 -15.55 -16.28
CA HIS A 89 9.33 -15.15 -17.21
C HIS A 89 8.73 -16.37 -17.93
N ARG A 90 7.53 -16.19 -18.49
CA ARG A 90 6.90 -17.15 -19.40
C ARG A 90 6.16 -16.43 -20.52
N TRP A 91 6.04 -17.11 -21.64
CA TRP A 91 5.22 -16.66 -22.77
C TRP A 91 3.83 -17.27 -22.66
N VAL A 92 2.79 -16.45 -22.79
CA VAL A 92 1.38 -16.85 -22.81
C VAL A 92 0.72 -16.09 -23.95
N ASP A 93 0.18 -16.80 -24.94
CA ASP A 93 -0.53 -16.23 -26.10
C ASP A 93 0.24 -15.09 -26.80
N GLY A 94 1.58 -15.23 -26.91
CA GLY A 94 2.44 -14.23 -27.55
C GLY A 94 2.75 -12.99 -26.69
N ALA A 95 2.29 -12.94 -25.45
CA ALA A 95 2.65 -11.93 -24.45
C ALA A 95 3.54 -12.54 -23.34
N VAL A 96 4.22 -11.67 -22.59
CA VAL A 96 5.11 -12.10 -21.50
C VAL A 96 4.48 -11.84 -20.14
N GLN A 97 4.53 -12.85 -19.28
CA GLN A 97 4.35 -12.70 -17.84
C GLN A 97 5.69 -12.84 -17.13
N LEU A 98 5.88 -12.01 -16.11
CA LEU A 98 7.02 -12.04 -15.22
C LEU A 98 6.62 -12.68 -13.89
N HIS A 99 7.50 -13.50 -13.35
CA HIS A 99 7.36 -14.08 -12.02
C HIS A 99 8.02 -13.12 -11.04
N VAL A 100 7.20 -12.37 -10.32
CA VAL A 100 7.61 -11.31 -9.41
C VAL A 100 7.73 -11.91 -8.01
N ARG A 101 8.88 -11.72 -7.36
CA ARG A 101 9.07 -11.97 -5.93
C ARG A 101 8.89 -10.68 -5.16
N TRP A 102 8.05 -10.71 -4.14
CA TRP A 102 7.80 -9.58 -3.25
C TRP A 102 8.73 -9.67 -2.04
N THR A 103 9.05 -8.53 -1.41
CA THR A 103 9.88 -8.45 -0.20
C THR A 103 9.43 -9.34 0.97
N HIS A 104 8.14 -9.69 1.02
CA HIS A 104 7.57 -10.58 2.05
C HIS A 104 7.68 -12.08 1.69
N GLY A 105 8.36 -12.41 0.58
CA GLY A 105 8.63 -13.79 0.15
C GLY A 105 7.57 -14.41 -0.76
N ASP A 106 6.39 -13.80 -0.88
CA ASP A 106 5.37 -14.24 -1.82
C ASP A 106 5.85 -14.09 -3.27
N THR A 107 5.31 -14.93 -4.17
CA THR A 107 5.58 -14.80 -5.60
C THR A 107 4.30 -14.83 -6.42
N THR A 108 4.22 -13.99 -7.44
CA THR A 108 3.03 -13.90 -8.31
C THR A 108 3.41 -13.69 -9.77
N TRP A 109 2.57 -14.15 -10.68
CA TRP A 109 2.70 -13.86 -12.10
C TRP A 109 2.00 -12.54 -12.44
N LYS A 110 2.72 -11.62 -13.07
CA LYS A 110 2.21 -10.33 -13.55
C LYS A 110 2.51 -10.17 -15.03
N TRP A 111 1.63 -9.49 -15.75
CA TRP A 111 1.91 -9.16 -17.15
C TRP A 111 3.03 -8.12 -17.21
N TYR A 112 3.93 -8.24 -18.19
CA TYR A 112 5.00 -7.25 -18.39
C TYR A 112 4.48 -5.81 -18.41
N ARG A 113 3.35 -5.56 -19.08
CA ARG A 113 2.73 -4.22 -19.19
C ARG A 113 2.33 -3.60 -17.83
N ASP A 114 2.10 -4.44 -16.82
CA ASP A 114 1.72 -3.99 -15.47
C ASP A 114 2.96 -3.73 -14.60
N CYS A 115 4.15 -4.07 -15.09
CA CYS A 115 5.42 -4.08 -14.38
C CYS A 115 6.54 -3.38 -15.15
N SER A 116 6.26 -2.74 -16.28
CA SER A 116 7.28 -2.26 -17.22
C SER A 116 8.14 -1.13 -16.68
N GLU A 117 7.68 -0.44 -15.63
CA GLU A 117 8.38 0.69 -15.01
C GLU A 117 9.19 0.25 -13.77
N LEU A 118 9.18 -1.03 -13.41
CA LEU A 118 9.92 -1.53 -12.25
C LEU A 118 11.41 -1.69 -12.57
N SER A 119 12.27 -1.15 -11.73
CA SER A 119 13.74 -1.32 -11.82
C SER A 119 14.18 -2.80 -11.81
N ALA A 120 13.41 -3.67 -11.14
CA ALA A 120 13.64 -5.11 -11.14
C ALA A 120 13.51 -5.75 -12.55
N VAL A 121 12.73 -5.13 -13.46
CA VAL A 121 12.62 -5.59 -14.85
C VAL A 121 13.86 -5.24 -15.66
N ASP A 122 14.40 -4.03 -15.47
CA ASP A 122 15.65 -3.61 -16.12
C ASP A 122 16.81 -4.53 -15.70
N GLU A 123 16.90 -4.82 -14.40
CA GLU A 123 17.90 -5.72 -13.86
C GLU A 123 17.75 -7.15 -14.42
N TYR A 124 16.52 -7.64 -14.50
CA TYR A 124 16.24 -8.94 -15.11
C TYR A 124 16.65 -8.99 -16.59
N PHE A 125 16.34 -7.94 -17.36
CA PHE A 125 16.74 -7.85 -18.77
C PHE A 125 18.25 -7.84 -18.92
N ARG A 126 18.96 -7.10 -18.03
CA ARG A 126 20.41 -7.11 -17.98
C ARG A 126 20.97 -8.51 -17.72
N LEU A 127 20.41 -9.24 -16.76
CA LEU A 127 20.82 -10.63 -16.46
C LEU A 127 20.53 -11.60 -17.61
N GLN A 128 19.43 -11.41 -18.34
CA GLN A 128 19.09 -12.18 -19.54
C GLN A 128 19.87 -11.72 -20.79
N GLY A 129 20.63 -10.63 -20.73
CA GLY A 129 21.35 -10.07 -21.88
C GLY A 129 20.43 -9.45 -22.95
N VAL A 130 19.21 -9.05 -22.58
CA VAL A 130 18.22 -8.47 -23.49
C VAL A 130 17.96 -7.00 -23.16
N LYS A 131 17.40 -6.24 -24.10
CA LYS A 131 17.01 -4.83 -23.89
C LYS A 131 15.51 -4.60 -23.91
N HIS A 132 14.74 -5.62 -24.29
CA HIS A 132 13.31 -5.49 -24.51
C HIS A 132 12.63 -6.84 -24.29
N TRP A 133 11.43 -6.83 -23.74
CA TRP A 133 10.68 -8.05 -23.39
C TRP A 133 10.49 -9.00 -24.58
N ARG A 134 10.37 -8.48 -25.82
CA ARG A 134 10.23 -9.31 -27.03
C ARG A 134 11.46 -10.17 -27.33
N SER A 135 12.62 -9.82 -26.78
CA SER A 135 13.88 -10.54 -26.97
C SER A 135 14.11 -11.60 -25.90
N LEU A 136 13.21 -11.73 -24.92
CA LEU A 136 13.31 -12.76 -23.90
C LEU A 136 13.23 -14.17 -24.51
N PRO A 137 14.07 -15.11 -24.05
CA PRO A 137 14.12 -16.46 -24.60
C PRO A 137 12.77 -17.17 -24.42
N ARG A 138 12.28 -17.79 -25.49
CA ARG A 138 11.11 -18.67 -25.40
C ARG A 138 11.60 -20.03 -24.93
N LYS A 139 11.04 -20.55 -23.85
CA LYS A 139 11.20 -21.99 -23.60
C LYS A 139 10.58 -22.74 -24.79
N PRO A 140 11.25 -23.74 -25.36
CA PRO A 140 10.62 -24.61 -26.34
C PRO A 140 9.39 -25.24 -25.69
N GLU A 141 8.27 -25.26 -26.40
CA GLU A 141 7.10 -26.04 -26.01
C GLU A 141 7.50 -27.52 -26.08
N ASP A 142 7.37 -28.24 -24.96
CA ASP A 142 7.45 -29.71 -24.90
C ASP A 142 6.18 -30.34 -25.51
#